data_AF-A0A0M0G836-F1
#
_entry.id   AF-A0A0M0G836-F1
#
_cell.length_a   1.000
_cell.length_b   1.000
_cell.length_c   1.000
_cell.angle_alpha   90.00
_cell.angle_beta   90.00
_cell.angle_gamma   90.00
#
_symmetry.space_group_name_H-M   'P 1'
#
loop_
_entity.id
_entity.type
_entity.pdbx_description
1 polymer ?
#
loop_
_entity_poly.entity_id
_entity_poly.type
_entity_poly.pdbx_seq_one_letter_code
_entity_poly.pdbx_strand_id
1 'polypeptide(L)'
;MNFKPNLFDKKGGAYARISHEETNSAVKLAAELKNILPAGISCRPIVFVCIGTDRSTGDSLGPLVGTLLEEKSISSFHVYGTLEDPIHAVNLEEKLSEIKKKHFNPYIIGIDACLGRLKSVGVIQIGEGPVKPGAGVNKDLPEVGDMHITGIVNVSGFMEFFVLQNTRLNLVLKMAKTIAGGIYEASLHHQTAPAWPAFKWELNREQTP
;
A
#
# COMPACT_ATOMS: atom_id res chain seq x y z
N MET A 1 7.38 -35.25 -28.92
CA MET A 1 8.39 -34.43 -28.19
C MET A 1 7.64 -33.67 -27.11
N ASN A 2 7.84 -34.04 -25.85
CA ASN A 2 7.16 -33.43 -24.70
C ASN A 2 7.79 -32.08 -24.39
N PHE A 3 7.02 -31.00 -24.57
CA PHE A 3 7.35 -29.69 -24.02
C PHE A 3 7.00 -29.71 -22.53
N LYS A 4 8.04 -29.81 -21.68
CA LYS A 4 7.92 -29.47 -20.26
C LYS A 4 7.82 -27.94 -20.16
N PRO A 5 6.81 -27.37 -19.47
CA PRO A 5 6.84 -25.96 -19.12
C PRO A 5 7.97 -25.73 -18.11
N ASN A 6 8.76 -24.67 -18.34
CA ASN A 6 9.84 -24.24 -17.46
C ASN A 6 9.30 -23.97 -16.05
N LEU A 7 9.54 -24.93 -15.17
CA LEU A 7 9.20 -24.93 -13.76
C LEU A 7 10.38 -24.36 -12.96
N PHE A 8 10.79 -23.11 -13.20
CA PHE A 8 11.81 -22.44 -12.38
C PHE A 8 11.68 -20.91 -12.45
N ASP A 9 10.84 -20.37 -11.57
CA ASP A 9 11.11 -19.12 -10.82
C ASP A 9 10.13 -18.91 -9.64
N LYS A 10 9.85 -19.98 -8.87
CA LYS A 10 9.29 -19.86 -7.52
C LYS A 10 10.44 -19.83 -6.51
N LYS A 11 10.96 -18.63 -6.24
CA LYS A 11 11.70 -18.32 -4.99
C LYS A 11 11.12 -17.04 -4.39
N GLY A 12 10.20 -17.24 -3.45
CA GLY A 12 9.82 -16.40 -2.31
C GLY A 12 9.60 -14.89 -2.52
N GLY A 13 8.36 -14.44 -2.32
CA GLY A 13 8.08 -13.10 -1.77
C GLY A 13 7.05 -12.26 -2.52
N ALA A 14 6.98 -12.34 -3.86
CA ALA A 14 6.09 -11.52 -4.66
C ALA A 14 4.94 -12.34 -5.27
N TYR A 15 3.70 -11.97 -4.98
CA TYR A 15 2.49 -12.48 -5.64
C TYR A 15 2.40 -12.03 -7.09
N ALA A 16 2.75 -10.77 -7.38
CA ALA A 16 2.64 -10.21 -8.71
C ALA A 16 3.74 -9.17 -9.00
N ARG A 17 4.07 -9.05 -10.28
CA ARG A 17 4.95 -8.01 -10.83
C ARG A 17 4.26 -7.39 -12.03
N ILE A 18 3.98 -6.09 -11.96
CA ILE A 18 3.19 -5.36 -12.94
C ILE A 18 4.00 -4.15 -13.41
N SER A 19 4.24 -4.03 -14.71
CA SER A 19 4.85 -2.81 -15.24
C SER A 19 3.83 -1.66 -15.23
N HIS A 20 4.21 -0.46 -14.77
CA HIS A 20 3.30 0.68 -14.79
C HIS A 20 2.93 1.14 -16.21
N GLU A 21 3.74 0.79 -17.22
CA GLU A 21 3.49 1.13 -18.63
C GLU A 21 2.59 0.13 -19.34
N GLU A 22 2.33 -1.03 -18.71
CA GLU A 22 1.49 -2.05 -19.33
C GLU A 22 0.04 -1.58 -19.44
N THR A 23 -0.58 -1.89 -20.59
CA THR A 23 -2.01 -1.68 -20.80
C THR A 23 -2.81 -2.38 -19.69
N ASN A 24 -3.78 -1.68 -19.10
CA ASN A 24 -4.61 -2.19 -18.01
C ASN A 24 -3.83 -2.55 -16.73
N SER A 25 -2.65 -1.97 -16.50
CA SER A 25 -1.85 -2.18 -15.28
C SER A 25 -2.65 -1.97 -13.98
N ALA A 26 -3.50 -0.94 -13.92
CA ALA A 26 -4.40 -0.70 -12.79
C ALA A 26 -5.43 -1.83 -12.60
N VAL A 27 -6.02 -2.33 -13.69
CA VAL A 27 -7.02 -3.43 -13.64
C VAL A 27 -6.37 -4.73 -13.18
N LYS A 28 -5.14 -5.02 -13.65
CA LYS A 28 -4.38 -6.17 -13.16
C LYS A 28 -4.07 -6.04 -11.68
N LEU A 29 -3.63 -4.87 -11.23
CA LEU A 29 -3.36 -4.61 -9.82
C LEU A 29 -4.63 -4.83 -8.98
N ALA A 30 -5.79 -4.35 -9.46
CA ALA A 30 -7.06 -4.58 -8.80
C ALA A 30 -7.44 -6.07 -8.72
N ALA A 31 -7.20 -6.83 -9.80
CA ALA A 31 -7.46 -8.28 -9.83
C ALA A 31 -6.56 -9.04 -8.84
N GLU A 32 -5.28 -8.70 -8.80
CA GLU A 32 -4.33 -9.32 -7.85
C GLU A 32 -4.69 -8.98 -6.40
N LEU A 33 -5.04 -7.72 -6.10
CA LEU A 33 -5.51 -7.34 -4.77
C LEU A 33 -6.76 -8.14 -4.36
N LYS A 34 -7.73 -8.31 -5.26
CA LYS A 34 -8.93 -9.11 -4.97
C LYS A 34 -8.61 -10.58 -4.69
N ASN A 35 -7.65 -11.16 -5.41
CA ASN A 35 -7.25 -12.56 -5.22
C ASN A 35 -6.50 -12.77 -3.91
N ILE A 36 -5.70 -11.79 -3.50
CA ILE A 36 -4.86 -11.89 -2.31
C ILE A 36 -5.63 -11.55 -1.04
N LEU A 37 -6.57 -10.60 -1.09
CA LEU A 37 -7.39 -10.25 0.06
C LEU A 37 -8.27 -11.45 0.47
N PRO A 38 -8.07 -12.07 1.66
CA PRO A 38 -8.87 -13.21 2.07
C PRO A 38 -10.37 -12.91 2.05
N ALA A 39 -11.16 -13.88 1.58
CA ALA A 39 -12.62 -13.78 1.50
C ALA A 39 -13.31 -13.51 2.86
N GLY A 40 -12.61 -13.68 3.99
CA GLY A 40 -13.07 -13.37 5.35
C GLY A 40 -12.71 -11.97 5.86
N ILE A 41 -12.06 -11.11 5.06
CA ILE A 41 -11.68 -9.75 5.47
C ILE A 41 -12.87 -8.81 5.66
N SER A 42 -14.08 -9.16 5.23
CA SER A 42 -15.26 -8.30 5.43
C SER A 42 -15.51 -7.87 6.88
N CYS A 43 -14.90 -8.55 7.87
CA CYS A 43 -14.96 -8.21 9.29
C CYS A 43 -13.74 -7.44 9.84
N ARG A 44 -12.70 -7.16 9.04
CA ARG A 44 -11.49 -6.43 9.44
C ARG A 44 -11.35 -5.15 8.60
N PRO A 45 -11.06 -3.98 9.20
CA PRO A 45 -10.74 -2.78 8.44
C PRO A 45 -9.48 -3.02 7.59
N ILE A 46 -9.55 -2.71 6.28
CA ILE A 46 -8.36 -2.68 5.41
C ILE A 46 -7.73 -1.30 5.52
N VAL A 47 -6.45 -1.26 5.86
CA VAL A 47 -5.70 -0.02 6.07
C VAL A 47 -4.48 0.02 5.16
N PHE A 48 -4.43 1.00 4.27
CA PHE A 48 -3.24 1.31 3.48
C PHE A 48 -2.35 2.28 4.25
N VAL A 49 -1.09 1.91 4.44
CA VAL A 49 -0.07 2.76 5.05
C VAL A 49 0.95 3.10 4.00
N CYS A 50 0.89 4.32 3.49
CA CYS A 50 1.73 4.81 2.42
C CYS A 50 2.97 5.48 3.01
N ILE A 51 4.12 4.83 2.84
CA ILE A 51 5.38 5.18 3.46
C ILE A 51 6.21 6.00 2.47
N GLY A 52 6.85 7.04 2.97
CA GLY A 52 7.73 7.90 2.20
C GLY A 52 7.68 9.35 2.65
N THR A 53 8.38 10.22 1.92
CA THR A 53 8.38 11.67 2.15
C THR A 53 8.26 12.45 0.84
N ASP A 54 7.63 13.61 0.93
CA ASP A 54 7.59 14.64 -0.11
C ASP A 54 8.95 15.33 -0.36
N ARG A 55 9.93 15.14 0.54
CA ARG A 55 11.27 15.77 0.46
C ARG A 55 12.29 15.02 -0.40
N SER A 56 11.92 13.86 -0.94
CA SER A 56 12.76 13.04 -1.82
C SER A 56 11.90 12.52 -2.96
N THR A 57 12.28 12.81 -4.20
CA THR A 57 11.41 12.51 -5.36
C THR A 57 11.19 11.02 -5.58
N GLY A 58 12.17 10.17 -5.26
CA GLY A 58 12.05 8.71 -5.32
C GLY A 58 11.26 8.13 -4.16
N ASP A 59 11.32 8.77 -2.99
CA ASP A 59 10.63 8.34 -1.77
C ASP A 59 9.20 8.89 -1.67
N SER A 60 8.76 9.71 -2.63
CA SER A 60 7.42 10.31 -2.61
C SER A 60 6.32 9.39 -3.13
N LEU A 61 6.65 8.16 -3.55
CA LEU A 61 5.68 7.22 -4.10
C LEU A 61 4.52 6.97 -3.14
N GLY A 62 4.80 6.65 -1.87
CA GLY A 62 3.76 6.42 -0.86
C GLY A 62 2.86 7.64 -0.68
N PRO A 63 3.39 8.80 -0.24
CA PRO A 63 2.60 10.03 -0.07
C PRO A 63 1.76 10.41 -1.30
N LEU A 64 2.30 10.23 -2.51
CA LEU A 64 1.56 10.45 -3.76
C LEU A 64 0.40 9.46 -3.93
N VAL A 65 0.62 8.17 -3.66
CA VAL A 65 -0.46 7.17 -3.68
C VAL A 65 -1.55 7.53 -2.67
N GLY A 66 -1.18 7.84 -1.43
CA GLY A 66 -2.14 8.19 -0.39
C GLY A 66 -2.99 9.41 -0.76
N THR A 67 -2.35 10.47 -1.24
CA THR A 67 -3.05 11.69 -1.70
C THR A 67 -4.04 11.38 -2.84
N LEU A 68 -3.60 10.63 -3.85
CA LEU A 68 -4.46 10.24 -4.98
C LEU A 68 -5.63 9.33 -4.57
N LEU A 69 -5.49 8.56 -3.50
CA LEU A 69 -6.56 7.73 -2.95
C LEU A 69 -7.58 8.56 -2.16
N GLU A 70 -7.13 9.54 -1.39
CA GLU A 70 -8.01 10.48 -0.69
C GLU A 70 -8.85 11.31 -1.66
N GLU A 71 -8.23 11.81 -2.75
CA GLU A 71 -8.94 12.53 -3.83
C GLU A 71 -10.06 11.69 -4.46
N LYS A 72 -9.91 10.36 -4.48
CA LYS A 72 -10.90 9.42 -5.02
C LYS A 72 -12.03 9.08 -4.06
N SER A 73 -11.98 9.56 -2.81
CA SER A 73 -13.03 9.37 -1.80
C SER A 73 -13.43 7.91 -1.59
N ILE A 74 -12.45 7.02 -1.40
CA ILE A 74 -12.68 5.59 -1.18
C ILE A 74 -13.28 5.37 0.21
N SER A 75 -14.51 4.83 0.27
CA SER A 75 -15.19 4.54 1.53
C SER A 75 -14.86 3.17 2.12
N SER A 76 -14.46 2.21 1.28
CA SER A 76 -14.24 0.82 1.71
C SER A 76 -12.92 0.59 2.47
N PHE A 77 -11.96 1.51 2.36
CA PHE A 77 -10.60 1.37 2.89
C PHE A 77 -10.19 2.61 3.67
N HIS A 78 -9.28 2.43 4.63
CA HIS A 78 -8.62 3.54 5.31
C HIS A 78 -7.24 3.79 4.69
N VAL A 79 -6.87 5.05 4.54
CA VAL A 79 -5.59 5.46 3.95
C VAL A 79 -4.86 6.36 4.94
N TYR A 80 -3.57 6.11 5.09
CA TYR A 80 -2.66 6.91 5.91
C TYR A 80 -1.36 7.15 5.13
N GLY A 81 -0.73 8.30 5.36
CA GLY A 81 0.46 8.70 4.63
C GLY A 81 0.09 9.40 3.33
N THR A 82 -0.10 10.71 3.40
CA THR A 82 -0.35 11.55 2.23
C THR A 82 0.76 12.58 2.09
N LEU A 83 0.68 13.44 1.07
CA LEU A 83 1.59 14.58 0.98
C LEU A 83 1.35 15.58 2.13
N GLU A 84 0.12 15.68 2.65
CA GLU A 84 -0.23 16.57 3.75
C GLU A 84 0.20 16.01 5.12
N ASP A 85 -0.03 14.71 5.36
CA ASP A 85 0.42 14.00 6.57
C ASP A 85 1.28 12.78 6.19
N PRO A 86 2.57 12.98 5.85
CA PRO A 86 3.46 11.90 5.42
C PRO A 86 3.82 10.95 6.56
N ILE A 87 3.93 9.67 6.24
CA ILE A 87 4.48 8.65 7.14
C ILE A 87 5.86 8.26 6.64
N HIS A 88 6.89 8.62 7.40
CA HIS A 88 8.29 8.41 7.06
C HIS A 88 9.05 7.83 8.25
N ALA A 89 10.33 7.49 8.03
CA ALA A 89 11.20 6.84 9.02
C ALA A 89 11.19 7.44 10.44
N VAL A 90 10.95 8.74 10.59
CA VAL A 90 10.99 9.42 11.91
C VAL A 90 9.71 9.23 12.74
N ASN A 91 8.54 9.16 12.10
CA ASN A 91 7.22 9.10 12.77
C ASN A 91 6.51 7.76 12.56
N LEU A 92 7.13 6.83 11.84
CA LEU A 92 6.52 5.56 11.45
C LEU A 92 6.01 4.75 12.65
N GLU A 93 6.83 4.56 13.68
CA GLU A 93 6.46 3.75 14.85
C GLU A 93 5.25 4.33 15.59
N GLU A 94 5.24 5.64 15.81
CA GLU A 94 4.14 6.36 16.44
C GLU A 94 2.85 6.21 15.63
N LYS A 95 2.90 6.50 14.32
CA LYS A 95 1.73 6.42 13.42
C LYS A 95 1.17 5.00 13.35
N LEU A 96 2.02 3.98 13.33
CA LEU A 96 1.56 2.57 13.36
C LEU A 96 0.86 2.24 14.68
N SER A 97 1.35 2.77 15.80
CA SER A 97 0.72 2.59 17.11
C SER A 97 -0.65 3.26 17.16
N GLU A 98 -0.80 4.46 16.60
CA GLU A 98 -2.08 5.16 16.47
C GLU A 98 -3.08 4.39 15.59
N ILE A 99 -2.63 3.89 14.43
CA ILE A 99 -3.44 3.10 13.50
C ILE A 99 -3.97 1.84 14.20
N LYS A 100 -3.11 1.10 14.90
CA LYS A 100 -3.49 -0.12 15.63
C LYS A 100 -4.41 0.15 16.83
N LYS A 101 -4.38 1.35 17.41
CA LYS A 101 -5.33 1.77 18.46
C LYS A 101 -6.68 2.18 17.87
N LYS A 102 -6.69 2.83 16.70
CA LYS A 102 -7.89 3.34 16.05
C LYS A 102 -8.72 2.25 15.36
N HIS A 103 -8.05 1.24 14.79
CA HIS A 103 -8.70 0.15 14.08
C HIS A 103 -8.55 -1.16 14.85
N PHE A 104 -9.65 -1.87 15.09
CA PHE A 104 -9.58 -3.18 15.75
C PHE A 104 -9.14 -4.26 14.75
N ASN A 105 -8.02 -4.92 15.03
CA ASN A 105 -7.46 -5.99 14.20
C ASN A 105 -7.40 -5.63 12.68
N PRO A 106 -6.78 -4.51 12.28
CA PRO A 106 -6.76 -4.08 10.89
C PRO A 106 -5.94 -5.04 10.03
N TYR A 107 -6.29 -5.19 8.76
CA TYR A 107 -5.42 -5.80 7.75
C TYR A 107 -4.63 -4.68 7.08
N ILE A 108 -3.34 -4.58 7.40
CA ILE A 108 -2.49 -3.45 7.01
C ILE A 108 -1.75 -3.80 5.72
N ILE A 109 -1.80 -2.90 4.74
CA ILE A 109 -1.07 -3.01 3.48
C ILE A 109 -0.07 -1.85 3.40
N GLY A 110 1.23 -2.16 3.48
CA GLY A 110 2.28 -1.17 3.34
C GLY A 110 2.51 -0.80 1.88
N ILE A 111 2.64 0.48 1.57
CA ILE A 111 3.01 0.98 0.24
C ILE A 111 4.33 1.73 0.36
N ASP A 112 5.36 1.32 -0.37
CA ASP A 112 6.69 1.94 -0.27
C ASP A 112 7.40 2.00 -1.63
N ALA A 113 8.40 2.87 -1.74
CA ALA A 113 9.33 2.88 -2.85
C ALA A 113 10.55 2.03 -2.54
N CYS A 114 11.09 1.34 -3.55
CA CYS A 114 12.35 0.64 -3.40
C CYS A 114 13.26 0.86 -4.61
N LEU A 115 14.54 0.55 -4.42
CA LEU A 115 15.52 0.51 -5.48
C LEU A 115 15.72 -0.92 -5.95
N GLY A 116 16.06 -1.11 -7.22
CA GLY A 116 16.19 -2.44 -7.78
C GLY A 116 17.09 -2.51 -9.01
N ARG A 117 17.01 -3.61 -9.76
CA ARG A 117 17.78 -3.76 -10.99
C ARG A 117 17.22 -2.82 -12.06
N LEU A 118 18.10 -2.33 -12.95
CA LEU A 118 17.72 -1.45 -14.07
C LEU A 118 16.52 -1.96 -14.88
N LYS A 119 16.48 -3.26 -15.20
CA LYS A 119 15.39 -3.90 -15.96
C LYS A 119 14.05 -3.94 -15.21
N SER A 120 14.06 -3.66 -13.91
CA SER A 120 12.88 -3.68 -13.05
C SER A 120 12.41 -2.30 -12.66
N VAL A 121 13.11 -1.23 -13.05
CA VAL A 121 12.64 0.14 -12.85
C VAL A 121 11.29 0.32 -13.54
N GLY A 122 10.32 0.86 -12.81
CA GLY A 122 8.93 0.98 -13.25
C GLY A 122 8.04 -0.24 -12.99
N VAL A 123 8.58 -1.30 -12.38
CA VAL A 123 7.78 -2.44 -11.92
C VAL A 123 7.19 -2.15 -10.56
N ILE A 124 5.88 -2.38 -10.44
CA ILE A 124 5.12 -2.46 -9.20
C ILE A 124 5.09 -3.92 -8.78
N GLN A 125 5.45 -4.18 -7.53
CA GLN A 125 5.44 -5.52 -6.93
C GLN A 125 4.38 -5.57 -5.86
N ILE A 126 3.67 -6.69 -5.82
CA ILE A 126 2.74 -7.02 -4.76
C ILE A 126 3.32 -8.23 -4.05
N GLY A 127 3.54 -8.14 -2.73
CA GLY A 127 4.20 -9.18 -1.96
C GLY A 127 3.46 -9.56 -0.68
N GLU A 128 3.70 -10.78 -0.23
CA GLU A 128 3.21 -11.30 1.05
C GLU A 128 4.06 -10.76 2.19
N GLY A 129 3.43 -10.54 3.35
CA GLY A 129 4.11 -10.12 4.55
C GLY A 129 4.45 -8.62 4.57
N PRO A 130 5.07 -8.17 5.66
CA PRO A 130 5.37 -6.76 5.86
C PRO A 130 6.40 -6.24 4.87
N VAL A 131 6.32 -4.95 4.57
CA VAL A 131 7.44 -4.21 3.98
C VAL A 131 8.42 -3.82 5.08
N LYS A 132 9.72 -3.82 4.73
CA LYS A 132 10.79 -3.24 5.53
C LYS A 132 11.14 -1.87 4.93
N PRO A 133 10.58 -0.79 5.46
CA PRO A 133 10.85 0.53 4.92
C PRO A 133 12.30 0.92 5.18
N GLY A 134 12.83 1.79 4.33
CA GLY A 134 14.11 2.45 4.59
C GLY A 134 15.23 2.20 3.59
N ALA A 135 14.90 1.94 2.31
CA ALA A 135 15.89 1.77 1.23
C ALA A 135 16.86 2.97 1.03
N GLY A 136 16.71 4.07 1.77
CA GLY A 136 17.63 5.21 1.79
C GLY A 136 18.06 5.67 3.18
N VAL A 137 17.69 4.97 4.26
CA VAL A 137 17.99 5.41 5.63
C VAL A 137 18.67 4.31 6.43
N ASN A 138 19.80 4.62 7.06
CA ASN A 138 20.51 3.70 7.97
C ASN A 138 19.83 3.65 9.35
N LYS A 139 18.53 3.36 9.39
CA LYS A 139 17.75 3.21 10.62
C LYS A 139 17.11 1.84 10.66
N ASP A 140 17.05 1.25 11.85
CA ASP A 140 16.25 0.07 12.10
C ASP A 140 14.79 0.53 12.23
N LEU A 141 13.96 0.17 11.26
CA LEU A 141 12.57 0.60 11.17
C LEU A 141 11.63 -0.59 11.38
N PRO A 142 10.49 -0.39 12.04
CA PRO A 142 9.52 -1.45 12.22
C PRO A 142 8.99 -1.94 10.87
N GLU A 143 8.80 -3.25 10.77
CA GLU A 143 8.09 -3.90 9.68
C GLU A 143 6.63 -3.43 9.59
N VAL A 144 6.14 -3.20 8.37
CA VAL A 144 4.81 -2.60 8.14
C VAL A 144 3.93 -3.52 7.29
N GLY A 145 2.80 -3.91 7.86
CA GLY A 145 1.72 -4.57 7.13
C GLY A 145 1.71 -6.10 7.21
N ASP A 146 0.57 -6.65 6.84
CA ASP A 146 0.38 -8.08 6.55
C ASP A 146 0.77 -8.39 5.09
N MET A 147 0.80 -7.36 4.26
CA MET A 147 1.05 -7.38 2.82
C MET A 147 1.71 -6.07 2.41
N HIS A 148 2.39 -6.05 1.26
CA HIS A 148 2.93 -4.81 0.73
C HIS A 148 2.80 -4.65 -0.78
N ILE A 149 2.84 -3.38 -1.19
CA ILE A 149 2.98 -2.94 -2.57
C ILE A 149 4.24 -2.09 -2.65
N THR A 150 5.21 -2.48 -3.48
CA THR A 150 6.41 -1.66 -3.68
C THR A 150 6.58 -1.23 -5.12
N GLY A 151 7.01 0.01 -5.32
CA GLY A 151 7.41 0.49 -6.64
C GLY A 151 8.93 0.53 -6.75
N ILE A 152 9.50 -0.14 -7.76
CA ILE A 152 10.92 0.05 -8.09
C ILE A 152 11.08 1.36 -8.85
N VAL A 153 11.44 2.41 -8.13
CA VAL A 153 11.49 3.78 -8.67
C VAL A 153 12.81 4.12 -9.35
N ASN A 154 13.90 3.42 -8.99
CA ASN A 154 15.22 3.64 -9.57
C ASN A 154 16.16 2.44 -9.34
N VAL A 155 17.41 2.57 -9.80
CA VAL A 155 18.43 1.53 -9.72
C VAL A 155 19.10 1.51 -8.34
N SER A 156 19.28 0.32 -7.75
CA SER A 156 20.04 0.13 -6.51
C SER A 156 21.55 0.12 -6.76
N GLY A 157 22.35 0.34 -5.70
CA GLY A 157 23.81 0.34 -5.82
C GLY A 157 24.48 1.35 -4.91
N PHE A 158 25.30 2.23 -5.49
CA PHE A 158 26.06 3.21 -4.72
C PHE A 158 25.25 4.50 -4.49
N MET A 159 25.34 5.05 -3.28
CA MET A 159 24.64 6.30 -2.87
C MET A 159 23.12 6.26 -3.02
N GLU A 160 22.47 5.19 -2.56
CA GLU A 160 21.02 4.97 -2.68
C GLU A 160 20.16 6.14 -2.18
N PHE A 161 20.57 6.79 -1.09
CA PHE A 161 19.91 8.00 -0.61
C PHE A 161 19.92 9.14 -1.65
N PHE A 162 21.07 9.40 -2.28
CA PHE A 162 21.20 10.42 -3.32
C PHE A 162 20.43 10.04 -4.60
N VAL A 163 20.41 8.75 -4.93
CA VAL A 163 19.62 8.22 -6.05
C VAL A 163 18.13 8.50 -5.84
N LEU A 164 17.60 8.23 -4.64
CA LEU A 164 16.21 8.53 -4.30
C LEU A 164 15.92 10.03 -4.41
N GLN A 165 16.80 10.90 -3.91
CA GLN A 165 16.64 12.36 -4.02
C GLN A 165 16.63 12.89 -5.46
N ASN A 166 17.25 12.19 -6.41
CA ASN A 166 17.36 12.60 -7.81
C ASN A 166 16.51 11.73 -8.77
N THR A 167 15.63 10.90 -8.23
CA THR A 167 14.76 10.04 -9.04
C THR A 167 13.77 10.90 -9.83
N ARG A 168 13.47 10.50 -11.07
CA ARG A 168 12.55 11.25 -11.94
C ARG A 168 11.13 11.21 -11.39
N LEU A 169 10.63 12.35 -10.90
CA LEU A 169 9.27 12.46 -10.36
C LEU A 169 8.18 11.97 -11.33
N ASN A 170 8.33 12.18 -12.64
CA ASN A 170 7.35 11.71 -13.63
C ASN A 170 7.16 10.19 -13.59
N LEU A 171 8.22 9.42 -13.38
CA LEU A 171 8.14 7.96 -13.24
C LEU A 171 7.35 7.61 -11.97
N VAL A 172 7.73 8.20 -10.83
CA VAL A 172 7.09 7.98 -9.54
C VAL A 172 5.61 8.33 -9.58
N LEU A 173 5.25 9.47 -10.18
CA LEU A 173 3.86 9.90 -10.34
C LEU A 173 3.05 8.94 -11.23
N LYS A 174 3.63 8.42 -12.33
CA LYS A 174 2.95 7.40 -13.16
C LYS A 174 2.69 6.12 -12.37
N MET A 175 3.68 5.65 -11.61
CA MET A 175 3.52 4.48 -10.74
C MET A 175 2.47 4.73 -9.66
N ALA A 176 2.49 5.89 -9.00
CA ALA A 176 1.51 6.27 -7.99
C ALA A 176 0.07 6.25 -8.55
N LYS A 177 -0.13 6.81 -9.75
CA LYS A 177 -1.42 6.78 -10.45
C LYS A 177 -1.89 5.36 -10.76
N THR A 178 -0.99 4.48 -11.19
CA THR A 178 -1.33 3.07 -11.45
C THR A 178 -1.73 2.34 -10.17
N ILE A 179 -0.97 2.51 -9.07
CA ILE A 179 -1.26 1.91 -7.78
C ILE A 179 -2.60 2.43 -7.23
N ALA A 180 -2.76 3.74 -7.16
CA ALA A 180 -3.99 4.36 -6.65
C ALA A 180 -5.21 3.98 -7.50
N GLY A 181 -5.06 3.93 -8.83
CA GLY A 181 -6.10 3.45 -9.74
C GLY A 181 -6.50 2.01 -9.47
N GLY A 182 -5.55 1.09 -9.32
CA GLY A 182 -5.88 -0.31 -9.06
C GLY A 182 -6.47 -0.57 -7.67
N ILE A 183 -6.02 0.17 -6.64
CA ILE A 183 -6.65 0.13 -5.31
C ILE A 183 -8.08 0.66 -5.36
N TYR A 184 -8.30 1.79 -6.05
CA TYR A 184 -9.64 2.34 -6.25
C TYR A 184 -10.57 1.34 -6.94
N GLU A 185 -10.14 0.74 -8.06
CA GLU A 185 -10.91 -0.29 -8.76
C GLU A 185 -11.16 -1.51 -7.87
N ALA A 186 -10.20 -1.94 -7.05
CA ALA A 186 -10.43 -3.00 -6.07
C ALA A 186 -11.52 -2.62 -5.04
N SER A 187 -11.53 -1.35 -4.61
CA SER A 187 -12.48 -0.83 -3.62
C SER A 187 -13.93 -0.85 -4.10
N LEU A 188 -14.18 -0.58 -5.38
CA LEU A 188 -15.53 -0.54 -5.97
C LEU A 188 -16.27 -1.87 -5.88
N HIS A 189 -15.53 -2.97 -5.81
CA HIS A 189 -16.09 -4.32 -5.73
C HIS A 189 -15.99 -4.93 -4.34
N HIS A 190 -15.45 -4.18 -3.37
CA HIS A 190 -15.33 -4.63 -1.99
C HIS A 190 -16.52 -4.11 -1.18
N GLN A 191 -17.45 -5.01 -0.84
CA GLN A 191 -18.54 -4.71 0.08
C GLN A 191 -17.99 -4.72 1.51
N THR A 192 -17.95 -3.56 2.17
CA THR A 192 -17.76 -3.51 3.62
C THR A 192 -19.00 -4.08 4.29
N ALA A 193 -18.82 -4.90 5.33
CA ALA A 193 -19.94 -5.18 6.23
C ALA A 193 -20.49 -3.83 6.75
N PRO A 194 -21.82 -3.64 6.82
CA PRO A 194 -22.36 -2.41 7.38
C PRO A 194 -21.80 -2.24 8.78
N ALA A 195 -21.26 -1.05 9.08
CA ALA A 195 -20.98 -0.68 10.46
C ALA A 195 -22.25 -0.98 11.27
N TRP A 196 -22.13 -1.78 12.34
CA TRP A 196 -23.30 -2.05 13.19
C TRP A 196 -23.95 -0.70 13.51
N PRO A 197 -25.26 -0.53 13.24
CA PRO A 197 -25.93 0.70 13.64
C PRO A 197 -25.69 0.83 15.14
N ALA A 198 -25.15 1.98 15.56
CA ALA A 198 -24.92 2.27 16.96
C ALA A 198 -26.22 1.92 17.71
N PHE A 199 -26.18 0.84 18.49
CA PHE A 199 -27.35 0.34 19.19
C PHE A 199 -27.65 1.37 20.29
N LYS A 200 -28.47 2.37 19.94
CA LYS A 200 -28.99 3.35 20.89
C LYS A 200 -29.92 2.58 21.82
N TRP A 201 -29.38 2.22 22.97
CA TRP A 201 -30.22 1.90 24.10
C TRP A 201 -30.93 3.19 24.51
N GLU A 202 -32.22 3.26 24.24
CA GLU A 202 -33.08 4.28 24.84
C GLU A 202 -33.59 3.70 26.16
N LEU A 203 -32.98 4.13 27.26
CA LEU A 203 -33.59 4.01 28.58
C LEU A 203 -34.84 4.88 28.62
N ASN A 204 -35.98 4.29 28.27
CA ASN A 204 -37.23 4.76 28.85
C ASN A 204 -37.25 4.28 30.31
N ARG A 205 -36.70 5.10 31.21
CA ARG A 205 -37.19 5.10 32.59
C ARG A 205 -38.50 5.87 32.59
N GLU A 206 -39.58 5.15 32.31
CA GLU A 206 -40.89 5.53 32.83
C GLU A 206 -40.78 5.47 34.37
N GLN A 207 -40.73 6.65 34.99
CA GLN A 207 -41.10 6.82 36.38
C GLN A 207 -42.19 7.89 36.44
N THR A 208 -43.42 7.41 36.39
CA THR A 208 -44.58 7.96 37.09
C THR A 208 -45.29 6.79 37.75
N PRO A 209 -46.05 6.99 38.83
CA PRO A 209 -46.63 8.25 39.33
C PRO A 209 -45.85 8.93 40.46
#